data_AF-A0A1C5WTV2-F1
#
_entry.id   AF-A0A1C5WTV2-F1
#
_cell.length_a   1.000
_cell.length_b   1.000
_cell.length_c   1.000
_cell.angle_alpha   90.00
_cell.angle_beta   90.00
_cell.angle_gamma   90.00
#
_symmetry.space_group_name_H-M   'P 1'
#
loop_
_entity.id
_entity.type
_entity.pdbx_description
1 polymer ?
#
loop_
_entity_poly.entity_id
_entity_poly.type
_entity_poly.pdbx_seq_one_letter_code
_entity_poly.pdbx_strand_id
1 'polypeptide(L)'
;MSDITRVALDAMGGDHAPAEMVKGAIEAVNKRDDIKILLTGQEALLKKALSEYTYPKDRIEIIPASEVIETAEPPVMAIRRKKDSSIVVAMNLVKKGEADAFVSAGSSGAILVGGQVIVGRIKGVERPPLAPLIPTMKGVSLLIDCGANVDARPSHLVQFAKMGSIYMEHVVGKKNPTVGIVNIGAEEEKGNALVKETFPLLKNCRDINFIGSVEARDIPYGAADVIVSEAFVGNVILKLYEGVGGALTKKIKAGMMTSLRSKIGALLVKPALKATLKDFDASEYGGAPLLGLNGLVVKTHGSSTSKEVCNSIIQCVTFKNQQINEKIRESIQSAQEEKKED
;
A
#
# COMPACT_ATOMS: atom_id res chain seq x y z
N MET A 1 -9.00 20.41 -18.71
CA MET A 1 -9.83 19.86 -17.60
C MET A 1 -9.06 18.66 -17.09
N SER A 2 -8.67 18.63 -15.82
CA SER A 2 -8.03 17.46 -15.22
C SER A 2 -8.98 16.27 -15.32
N ASP A 3 -8.49 15.13 -15.82
CA ASP A 3 -9.30 13.91 -15.86
C ASP A 3 -9.65 13.48 -14.43
N ILE A 4 -10.94 13.32 -14.13
CA ILE A 4 -11.40 12.96 -12.79
C ILE A 4 -10.92 11.54 -12.48
N THR A 5 -10.32 11.35 -11.31
CA THR A 5 -10.00 10.01 -10.79
C THR A 5 -11.19 9.48 -9.99
N ARG A 6 -11.78 8.39 -10.45
CA ARG A 6 -12.87 7.67 -9.79
C ARG A 6 -12.28 6.61 -8.86
N VAL A 7 -12.44 6.77 -7.55
CA VAL A 7 -11.93 5.82 -6.56
C VAL A 7 -13.09 5.07 -5.93
N ALA A 8 -13.12 3.75 -6.10
CA ALA A 8 -14.03 2.86 -5.38
C ALA A 8 -13.51 2.66 -3.95
N LEU A 9 -14.25 3.17 -2.97
CA LEU A 9 -13.90 3.06 -1.56
C LEU A 9 -14.84 2.08 -0.86
N ASP A 10 -14.30 0.95 -0.40
CA ASP A 10 -15.02 0.08 0.53
C ASP A 10 -15.17 0.79 1.87
N ALA A 11 -16.39 1.21 2.17
CA ALA A 11 -16.70 1.97 3.37
C ALA A 11 -17.04 1.09 4.58
N MET A 12 -17.08 -0.24 4.41
CA MET A 12 -17.48 -1.17 5.47
C MET A 12 -16.29 -1.86 6.13
N GLY A 13 -15.13 -1.88 5.46
CA GLY A 13 -13.91 -2.48 5.99
C GLY A 13 -13.16 -1.56 6.97
N GLY A 14 -12.65 -2.15 8.06
CA GLY A 14 -11.79 -1.48 9.05
C GLY A 14 -12.44 -1.35 10.43
N ASP A 15 -11.61 -1.19 11.46
CA ASP A 15 -12.04 -1.20 12.88
C ASP A 15 -12.94 0.00 13.23
N HIS A 16 -12.84 1.08 12.46
CA HIS A 16 -13.57 2.34 12.65
C HIS A 16 -14.58 2.63 11.52
N ALA A 17 -14.92 1.62 10.73
CA ALA A 17 -15.87 1.75 9.64
C ALA A 17 -17.32 1.86 10.16
N PRO A 18 -18.21 2.57 9.44
CA PRO A 18 -17.95 3.34 8.23
C PRO A 18 -17.44 4.77 8.48
N ALA A 19 -17.40 5.21 9.74
CA ALA A 19 -17.18 6.62 10.10
C ALA A 19 -15.87 7.19 9.56
N GLU A 20 -14.73 6.54 9.83
CA GLU A 20 -13.43 7.04 9.40
C GLU A 20 -13.23 6.90 7.87
N MET A 21 -13.87 5.90 7.24
CA MET A 21 -13.84 5.74 5.78
C MET A 21 -14.59 6.89 5.08
N VAL A 22 -15.80 7.20 5.54
CA VAL A 22 -16.61 8.31 5.04
C VAL A 22 -15.91 9.65 5.25
N LYS A 23 -15.38 9.87 6.45
CA LYS A 23 -14.65 11.10 6.77
C LYS A 23 -13.41 11.27 5.90
N GLY A 24 -12.63 10.21 5.67
CA GLY A 24 -11.47 10.23 4.78
C GLY A 24 -11.83 10.53 3.32
N ALA A 25 -12.95 9.99 2.83
CA ALA A 25 -13.48 10.32 1.50
C ALA A 25 -13.82 11.80 1.35
N ILE A 26 -14.49 12.37 2.36
CA ILE A 26 -14.87 13.79 2.39
C ILE A 26 -13.63 14.69 2.45
N GLU A 27 -12.67 14.36 3.31
CA GLU A 27 -11.40 15.07 3.38
C GLU A 27 -10.67 15.06 2.04
N ALA A 28 -10.67 13.94 1.31
CA ALA A 28 -10.02 13.84 0.01
C ALA A 28 -10.68 14.73 -1.05
N VAL A 29 -12.00 14.67 -1.21
CA VAL A 29 -12.71 15.52 -2.20
C VAL A 29 -12.63 17.00 -1.83
N ASN A 30 -12.58 17.36 -0.54
CA ASN A 30 -12.41 18.75 -0.14
C ASN A 30 -10.99 19.28 -0.37
N LYS A 31 -9.98 18.40 -0.42
CA LYS A 31 -8.58 18.77 -0.72
C LYS A 31 -8.28 18.89 -2.21
N ARG A 32 -9.03 18.18 -3.07
CA ARG A 32 -8.73 18.07 -4.50
C ARG A 32 -9.98 18.00 -5.36
N ASP A 33 -9.99 18.78 -6.44
CA ASP A 33 -11.13 18.90 -7.36
C ASP A 33 -11.18 17.81 -8.45
N ASP A 34 -10.13 17.00 -8.57
CA ASP A 34 -9.98 15.93 -9.55
C ASP A 34 -10.32 14.52 -9.00
N ILE A 35 -11.14 14.45 -7.93
CA ILE A 35 -11.53 13.20 -7.27
C ILE A 35 -13.06 13.02 -7.30
N LYS A 36 -13.51 11.82 -7.69
CA LYS A 36 -14.85 11.30 -7.44
C LYS A 36 -14.77 9.99 -6.67
N ILE A 37 -15.57 9.86 -5.61
CA ILE A 37 -15.63 8.66 -4.77
C ILE A 37 -16.87 7.85 -5.11
N LEU A 38 -16.69 6.55 -5.36
CA LEU A 38 -17.74 5.55 -5.41
C LEU A 38 -17.70 4.78 -4.09
N LEU A 39 -18.54 5.18 -3.15
CA LEU A 39 -18.54 4.72 -1.78
C LEU A 39 -19.41 3.45 -1.67
N THR A 40 -18.78 2.29 -1.51
CA THR A 40 -19.49 1.01 -1.51
C THR A 40 -19.81 0.53 -0.10
N GLY A 41 -21.03 0.03 0.10
CA GLY A 41 -21.45 -0.49 1.41
C GLY A 41 -22.95 -0.41 1.65
N GLN A 42 -23.34 -0.64 2.90
CA GLN A 42 -24.74 -0.68 3.30
C GLN A 42 -25.35 0.72 3.26
N GLU A 43 -26.25 0.96 2.32
CA GLU A 43 -26.75 2.29 1.96
C GLU A 43 -27.28 3.10 3.15
N ALA A 44 -28.05 2.46 4.04
CA ALA A 44 -28.62 3.13 5.22
C ALA A 44 -27.53 3.65 6.18
N LEU A 45 -26.47 2.86 6.40
CA LEU A 45 -25.35 3.25 7.26
C LEU A 45 -24.53 4.39 6.63
N LEU A 46 -24.30 4.31 5.31
CA LEU A 46 -23.56 5.34 4.58
C LEU A 46 -24.32 6.66 4.53
N LYS A 47 -25.64 6.63 4.26
CA LYS A 47 -26.49 7.84 4.31
C LYS A 47 -26.46 8.50 5.69
N LYS A 48 -26.53 7.71 6.76
CA LYS A 48 -26.42 8.21 8.13
C LYS A 48 -25.06 8.86 8.37
N ALA A 49 -23.96 8.17 8.06
CA ALA A 49 -22.61 8.71 8.25
C ALA A 49 -22.37 9.99 7.44
N LEU A 50 -22.84 10.05 6.19
CA LEU A 50 -22.72 11.22 5.32
C LEU A 50 -23.56 12.42 5.78
N SER A 51 -24.66 12.20 6.52
CA SER A 51 -25.53 13.29 7.01
C SER A 51 -24.85 14.20 8.05
N GLU A 52 -23.77 13.72 8.69
CA GLU A 52 -23.01 14.47 9.68
C GLU A 52 -22.06 15.51 9.06
N TYR A 53 -21.92 15.53 7.73
CA TYR A 53 -20.90 16.30 7.03
C TYR A 53 -21.44 17.09 5.83
N THR A 54 -20.76 18.19 5.52
CA THR A 54 -20.93 18.92 4.26
C THR A 54 -19.87 18.49 3.27
N TYR A 55 -20.30 18.14 2.06
CA TYR A 55 -19.42 17.72 0.96
C TYR A 55 -20.11 17.99 -0.40
N PRO A 56 -19.32 18.12 -1.48
CA PRO A 56 -19.84 18.22 -2.85
C PRO A 56 -20.57 16.92 -3.24
N LYS A 57 -21.90 16.99 -3.35
CA LYS A 57 -22.77 15.82 -3.53
C LYS A 57 -22.53 15.08 -4.85
N ASP A 58 -22.07 15.77 -5.88
CA ASP A 58 -21.72 15.24 -7.20
C ASP A 58 -20.40 14.42 -7.19
N ARG A 59 -19.57 14.60 -6.16
CA ARG A 59 -18.26 13.95 -6.03
C ARG A 59 -18.24 12.73 -5.11
N ILE A 60 -19.32 12.43 -4.40
CA ILE A 60 -19.44 11.20 -3.60
C ILE A 60 -20.76 10.51 -3.92
N GLU A 61 -20.67 9.33 -4.52
CA GLU A 61 -21.79 8.50 -4.92
C GLU A 61 -21.83 7.24 -4.07
N ILE A 62 -23.00 6.90 -3.52
CA ILE A 62 -23.19 5.66 -2.77
C ILE A 62 -23.48 4.54 -3.78
N ILE A 63 -22.68 3.47 -3.75
CA ILE A 63 -22.94 2.24 -4.49
C ILE A 63 -23.39 1.17 -3.48
N PRO A 64 -24.68 0.82 -3.44
CA PRO A 64 -25.19 -0.12 -2.45
C PRO A 64 -24.50 -1.49 -2.54
N ALA A 65 -24.19 -2.06 -1.39
CA ALA A 65 -23.75 -3.43 -1.20
C ALA A 65 -24.34 -3.94 0.12
N SER A 66 -25.06 -5.07 0.10
CA SER A 66 -25.76 -5.57 1.28
C SER A 66 -24.86 -6.39 2.22
N GLU A 67 -23.80 -6.99 1.70
CA GLU A 67 -22.91 -7.86 2.46
C GLU A 67 -21.60 -7.17 2.88
N VAL A 68 -20.95 -7.71 3.91
CA VAL A 68 -19.61 -7.32 4.36
C VAL A 68 -18.77 -8.60 4.52
N ILE A 69 -17.49 -8.55 4.13
CA ILE A 69 -16.54 -9.64 4.39
C ILE A 69 -15.83 -9.34 5.72
N GLU A 70 -16.04 -10.21 6.70
CA GLU A 70 -15.40 -10.11 8.01
C GLU A 70 -13.93 -10.54 7.95
N THR A 71 -13.09 -10.00 8.84
CA THR A 71 -11.64 -10.25 8.85
C THR A 71 -11.27 -11.73 9.05
N ALA A 72 -12.08 -12.48 9.79
CA ALA A 72 -11.82 -13.88 10.12
C ALA A 72 -12.32 -14.89 9.05
N GLU A 73 -12.98 -14.42 8.00
CA GLU A 73 -13.49 -15.32 6.95
C GLU A 73 -12.37 -15.85 6.05
N PRO A 74 -12.41 -17.13 5.64
CA PRO A 74 -11.49 -17.65 4.63
C PRO A 74 -11.56 -16.85 3.32
N PRO A 75 -10.50 -16.13 2.91
CA PRO A 75 -10.57 -15.09 1.89
C PRO A 75 -11.13 -15.55 0.54
N VAL A 76 -10.69 -16.72 0.07
CA VAL A 76 -11.12 -17.28 -1.23
C VAL A 76 -12.61 -17.60 -1.22
N MET A 77 -13.13 -18.12 -0.11
CA MET A 77 -14.54 -18.46 0.01
C MET A 77 -15.41 -17.21 0.15
N ALA A 78 -14.96 -16.22 0.91
CA ALA A 78 -15.67 -14.95 1.06
C ALA A 78 -15.85 -14.24 -0.29
N ILE A 79 -14.77 -14.06 -1.05
CA ILE A 79 -14.80 -13.44 -2.40
C ILE A 79 -15.66 -14.25 -3.39
N ARG A 80 -15.70 -15.58 -3.24
CA ARG A 80 -16.53 -16.44 -4.09
C ARG A 80 -18.01 -16.40 -3.75
N ARG A 81 -18.38 -16.34 -2.47
CA ARG A 81 -19.77 -16.44 -2.02
C ARG A 81 -20.46 -15.08 -1.88
N LYS A 82 -19.79 -14.10 -1.26
CA LYS A 82 -20.37 -12.80 -0.93
C LYS A 82 -20.25 -11.82 -2.11
N LYS A 83 -20.98 -12.12 -3.19
CA LYS A 83 -20.92 -11.35 -4.44
C LYS A 83 -21.42 -9.92 -4.29
N ASP A 84 -22.26 -9.68 -3.29
CA ASP A 84 -22.80 -8.36 -2.97
C ASP A 84 -22.08 -7.72 -1.76
N SER A 85 -20.84 -8.16 -1.49
CA SER A 85 -20.02 -7.50 -0.47
C SER A 85 -19.43 -6.19 -0.95
N SER A 86 -19.28 -5.22 -0.07
CA SER A 86 -18.68 -3.90 -0.37
C SER A 86 -17.34 -4.01 -1.12
N ILE A 87 -16.46 -4.93 -0.71
CA ILE A 87 -15.18 -5.23 -1.38
C ILE A 87 -15.41 -5.75 -2.81
N VAL A 88 -16.26 -6.77 -2.98
CA VAL A 88 -16.48 -7.39 -4.30
C VAL A 88 -17.17 -6.41 -5.26
N VAL A 89 -18.15 -5.66 -4.79
CA VAL A 89 -18.83 -4.61 -5.57
C VAL A 89 -17.82 -3.56 -6.02
N ALA A 90 -17.01 -3.02 -5.11
CA ALA A 90 -16.00 -2.01 -5.42
C ALA A 90 -14.94 -2.49 -6.42
N MET A 91 -14.44 -3.72 -6.26
CA MET A 91 -13.48 -4.29 -7.20
C MET A 91 -14.06 -4.57 -8.58
N ASN A 92 -15.36 -4.89 -8.66
CA ASN A 92 -16.04 -5.02 -9.96
C ASN A 92 -16.18 -3.68 -10.67
N LEU A 93 -16.32 -2.55 -9.95
CA LEU A 93 -16.30 -1.22 -10.56
C LEU A 93 -14.95 -0.99 -11.26
N VAL A 94 -13.84 -1.36 -10.62
CA VAL A 94 -12.50 -1.27 -11.23
C VAL A 94 -12.38 -2.20 -12.44
N LYS A 95 -12.81 -3.46 -12.30
CA LYS A 95 -12.78 -4.44 -13.40
C LYS A 95 -13.54 -3.97 -14.65
N LYS A 96 -14.66 -3.28 -14.46
CA LYS A 96 -15.52 -2.77 -15.54
C LYS A 96 -15.06 -1.43 -16.11
N GLY A 97 -14.03 -0.80 -15.52
CA GLY A 97 -13.59 0.55 -15.89
C GLY A 97 -14.51 1.67 -15.40
N GLU A 98 -15.43 1.38 -14.47
CA GLU A 98 -16.30 2.37 -13.83
C GLU A 98 -15.55 3.12 -12.72
N ALA A 99 -14.51 2.49 -12.15
CA ALA A 99 -13.55 3.10 -11.22
C ALA A 99 -12.11 2.92 -11.73
N ASP A 100 -11.24 3.88 -11.44
CA ASP A 100 -9.81 3.83 -11.79
C ASP A 100 -8.99 3.08 -10.73
N ALA A 101 -9.44 3.10 -9.47
CA ALA A 101 -8.74 2.51 -8.34
C ALA A 101 -9.71 2.04 -7.25
N PHE A 102 -9.19 1.20 -6.35
CA PHE A 102 -9.88 0.64 -5.18
C PHE A 102 -9.09 0.94 -3.91
N VAL A 103 -9.78 1.28 -2.83
CA VAL A 103 -9.21 1.47 -1.48
C VAL A 103 -10.07 0.74 -0.44
N SER A 104 -9.44 0.04 0.50
CA SER A 104 -10.14 -0.60 1.64
C SER A 104 -9.25 -0.81 2.86
N ALA A 105 -9.87 -0.65 4.04
CA ALA A 105 -9.30 -1.07 5.34
C ALA A 105 -9.77 -2.47 5.79
N GLY A 106 -10.55 -3.20 4.97
CA GLY A 106 -11.11 -4.51 5.28
C GLY A 106 -10.11 -5.68 5.28
N SER A 107 -10.58 -6.93 5.21
CA SER A 107 -9.69 -8.12 5.27
C SER A 107 -8.56 -8.07 4.24
N SER A 108 -7.30 -8.08 4.71
CA SER A 108 -6.12 -8.10 3.83
C SER A 108 -6.17 -9.27 2.85
N GLY A 109 -6.51 -10.46 3.34
CA GLY A 109 -6.62 -11.65 2.49
C GLY A 109 -7.70 -11.48 1.42
N ALA A 110 -8.87 -10.94 1.77
CA ALA A 110 -9.94 -10.72 0.80
C ALA A 110 -9.54 -9.69 -0.27
N ILE A 111 -8.81 -8.65 0.12
CA ILE A 111 -8.31 -7.62 -0.80
C ILE A 111 -7.24 -8.19 -1.74
N LEU A 112 -6.29 -8.97 -1.23
CA LEU A 112 -5.26 -9.61 -2.04
C LEU A 112 -5.87 -10.60 -3.05
N VAL A 113 -6.74 -11.50 -2.57
CA VAL A 113 -7.42 -12.49 -3.43
C VAL A 113 -8.33 -11.79 -4.43
N GLY A 114 -9.16 -10.85 -3.97
CA GLY A 114 -10.10 -10.09 -4.80
C GLY A 114 -9.39 -9.28 -5.88
N GLY A 115 -8.28 -8.61 -5.55
CA GLY A 115 -7.45 -7.91 -6.53
C GLY A 115 -6.97 -8.84 -7.63
N GLN A 116 -6.48 -10.03 -7.27
CA GLN A 116 -5.99 -10.99 -8.26
C GLN A 116 -7.10 -11.60 -9.13
N VAL A 117 -8.26 -11.96 -8.55
CA VAL A 117 -9.31 -12.74 -9.26
C VAL A 117 -10.43 -11.89 -9.87
N ILE A 118 -10.63 -10.65 -9.38
CA ILE A 118 -11.65 -9.73 -9.88
C ILE A 118 -11.01 -8.68 -10.78
N VAL A 119 -10.11 -7.86 -10.23
CA VAL A 119 -9.44 -6.79 -11.00
C VAL A 119 -8.51 -7.38 -12.06
N GLY A 120 -7.78 -8.43 -11.69
CA GLY A 120 -6.88 -9.13 -12.60
C GLY A 120 -5.56 -8.42 -12.78
N ARG A 121 -4.55 -9.21 -13.11
CA ARG A 121 -3.16 -8.75 -13.30
C ARG A 121 -2.91 -8.23 -14.71
N ILE A 122 -1.96 -7.31 -14.83
CA ILE A 122 -1.42 -6.85 -16.11
C ILE A 122 -0.82 -8.04 -16.86
N LYS A 123 -1.01 -8.09 -18.18
CA LYS A 123 -0.42 -9.13 -19.04
C LYS A 123 1.11 -9.13 -18.89
N GLY A 124 1.68 -10.28 -18.55
CA GLY A 124 3.12 -10.45 -18.32
C GLY A 124 3.53 -10.41 -16.84
N VAL A 125 2.75 -9.75 -15.97
CA VAL A 125 2.98 -9.81 -14.52
C VAL A 125 2.66 -11.23 -14.02
N GLU A 126 3.61 -11.86 -13.36
CA GLU A 126 3.45 -13.21 -12.82
C GLU A 126 2.67 -13.20 -11.51
N ARG A 127 2.98 -12.27 -10.62
CA ARG A 127 2.35 -12.15 -9.32
C ARG A 127 2.28 -10.68 -8.92
N PRO A 128 1.13 -10.18 -8.44
CA PRO A 128 1.04 -8.82 -7.90
C PRO A 128 1.56 -8.79 -6.44
N PRO A 129 2.59 -8.00 -6.10
CA PRO A 129 3.10 -7.90 -4.74
C PRO A 129 2.40 -6.79 -3.94
N LEU A 130 2.29 -6.97 -2.63
CA LEU A 130 1.85 -5.92 -1.70
C LEU A 130 3.06 -5.10 -1.27
N ALA A 131 3.01 -3.78 -1.48
CA ALA A 131 4.20 -2.92 -1.42
C ALA A 131 4.01 -1.65 -0.57
N PRO A 132 3.88 -1.72 0.76
CA PRO A 132 3.78 -0.55 1.62
C PRO A 132 5.04 0.32 1.61
N LEU A 133 4.83 1.61 1.82
CA LEU A 133 5.91 2.54 2.19
C LEU A 133 6.15 2.45 3.69
N ILE A 134 7.42 2.27 4.07
CA ILE A 134 7.87 2.30 5.46
C ILE A 134 8.76 3.53 5.68
N PRO A 135 8.59 4.25 6.80
CA PRO A 135 9.40 5.42 7.09
C PRO A 135 10.83 5.01 7.48
N THR A 136 11.79 5.87 7.19
CA THR A 136 13.22 5.70 7.46
C THR A 136 13.83 7.05 7.86
N MET A 137 15.08 7.05 8.33
CA MET A 137 15.81 8.29 8.59
C MET A 137 16.07 9.15 7.33
N LYS A 138 15.89 8.60 6.12
CA LYS A 138 16.12 9.29 4.83
C LYS A 138 14.82 9.49 4.03
N GLY A 139 13.67 9.53 4.70
CA GLY A 139 12.35 9.59 4.06
C GLY A 139 11.67 8.23 4.09
N VAL A 140 11.26 7.69 2.95
CA VAL A 140 10.58 6.38 2.88
C VAL A 140 11.31 5.38 1.98
N SER A 141 11.10 4.11 2.29
CA SER A 141 11.45 2.95 1.46
C SER A 141 10.18 2.15 1.13
N LEU A 142 10.12 1.58 -0.07
CA LEU A 142 9.08 0.63 -0.47
C LEU A 142 9.50 -0.79 -0.10
N LEU A 143 8.74 -1.48 0.74
CA LEU A 143 8.99 -2.89 1.08
C LEU A 143 8.10 -3.79 0.22
N ILE A 144 8.68 -4.64 -0.61
CA ILE A 144 7.98 -5.38 -1.66
C ILE A 144 8.54 -6.79 -1.82
N ASP A 145 7.82 -7.88 -1.60
CA ASP A 145 6.43 -8.08 -1.19
C ASP A 145 6.31 -8.26 0.34
N CYS A 146 5.19 -7.84 0.93
CA CYS A 146 4.92 -7.96 2.37
C CYS A 146 3.63 -8.73 2.72
N GLY A 147 3.05 -9.50 1.79
CA GLY A 147 1.89 -10.32 2.17
C GLY A 147 1.13 -11.02 1.05
N ALA A 148 1.48 -10.80 -0.22
CA ALA A 148 0.71 -11.37 -1.33
C ALA A 148 1.22 -12.75 -1.78
N ASN A 149 2.55 -12.96 -1.83
CA ASN A 149 3.17 -14.11 -2.47
C ASN A 149 4.21 -14.78 -1.55
N VAL A 150 3.74 -15.72 -0.72
CA VAL A 150 4.59 -16.47 0.23
C VAL A 150 5.59 -17.38 -0.52
N ASP A 151 5.12 -18.12 -1.52
CA ASP A 151 5.97 -19.00 -2.32
C ASP A 151 6.45 -18.30 -3.60
N ALA A 152 7.30 -17.28 -3.44
CA ALA A 152 7.84 -16.51 -4.55
C ALA A 152 8.99 -17.25 -5.27
N ARG A 153 9.13 -17.01 -6.58
CA ARG A 153 10.24 -17.47 -7.42
C ARG A 153 11.19 -16.33 -7.74
N PRO A 154 12.44 -16.61 -8.16
CA PRO A 154 13.39 -15.56 -8.54
C PRO A 154 12.85 -14.59 -9.60
N SER A 155 12.10 -15.09 -10.59
CA SER A 155 11.48 -14.24 -11.61
C SER A 155 10.45 -13.26 -11.03
N HIS A 156 9.78 -13.61 -9.93
CA HIS A 156 8.83 -12.72 -9.25
C HIS A 156 9.58 -11.55 -8.62
N LEU A 157 10.67 -11.82 -7.89
CA LEU A 157 11.45 -10.78 -7.21
C LEU A 157 12.07 -9.79 -8.22
N VAL A 158 12.47 -10.26 -9.41
CA VAL A 158 12.92 -9.39 -10.50
C VAL A 158 11.79 -8.45 -10.96
N GLN A 159 10.56 -8.98 -11.15
CA GLN A 159 9.42 -8.12 -11.48
C GLN A 159 9.07 -7.16 -10.34
N PHE A 160 9.21 -7.59 -9.08
CA PHE A 160 8.97 -6.75 -7.90
C PHE A 160 9.96 -5.58 -7.85
N ALA A 161 11.25 -5.84 -8.10
CA ALA A 161 12.27 -4.80 -8.21
C ALA A 161 11.89 -3.74 -9.25
N LYS A 162 11.51 -4.17 -10.47
CA LYS A 162 11.11 -3.25 -11.55
C LYS A 162 9.86 -2.44 -11.19
N MET A 163 8.81 -3.10 -10.70
CA MET A 163 7.57 -2.42 -10.27
C MET A 163 7.84 -1.43 -9.13
N GLY A 164 8.69 -1.81 -8.17
CA GLY A 164 9.07 -0.96 -7.05
C GLY A 164 9.85 0.27 -7.50
N SER A 165 10.80 0.11 -8.43
CA SER A 165 11.56 1.23 -9.01
C SER A 165 10.63 2.22 -9.70
N ILE A 166 9.73 1.74 -10.56
CA ILE A 166 8.74 2.59 -11.25
C ILE A 166 7.88 3.35 -10.25
N TYR A 167 7.41 2.67 -9.19
CA TYR A 167 6.60 3.31 -8.16
C TYR A 167 7.37 4.39 -7.41
N MET A 168 8.58 4.09 -6.93
CA MET A 168 9.41 5.04 -6.20
C MET A 168 9.82 6.25 -7.05
N GLU A 169 10.09 6.03 -8.34
CA GLU A 169 10.45 7.11 -9.24
C GLU A 169 9.28 8.03 -9.55
N HIS A 170 8.12 7.49 -9.90
CA HIS A 170 7.02 8.28 -10.44
C HIS A 170 5.98 8.69 -9.41
N VAL A 171 5.70 7.85 -8.40
CA VAL A 171 4.73 8.18 -7.35
C VAL A 171 5.39 8.94 -6.20
N VAL A 172 6.56 8.50 -5.76
CA VAL A 172 7.31 9.15 -4.67
C VAL A 172 8.23 10.26 -5.17
N GLY A 173 8.67 10.21 -6.43
CA GLY A 173 9.51 11.25 -7.03
C GLY A 173 11.01 11.05 -6.82
N LYS A 174 11.46 9.86 -6.40
CA LYS A 174 12.89 9.57 -6.22
C LYS A 174 13.54 9.18 -7.55
N LYS A 175 14.33 10.09 -8.12
CA LYS A 175 15.09 9.82 -9.35
C LYS A 175 16.08 8.66 -9.13
N ASN A 176 16.12 7.71 -10.07
CA ASN A 176 17.03 6.55 -10.05
C ASN A 176 17.03 5.78 -8.70
N PRO A 177 15.86 5.28 -8.24
CA PRO A 177 15.69 4.73 -6.91
C PRO A 177 16.56 3.48 -6.71
N THR A 178 17.29 3.44 -5.61
CA THR A 178 18.14 2.30 -5.25
C THR A 178 17.30 1.06 -4.90
N VAL A 179 17.70 -0.10 -5.39
CA VAL A 179 17.04 -1.38 -5.16
C VAL A 179 17.96 -2.31 -4.40
N GLY A 180 17.51 -2.85 -3.27
CA GLY A 180 18.23 -3.85 -2.50
C GLY A 180 17.38 -5.08 -2.24
N ILE A 181 17.99 -6.27 -2.25
CA ILE A 181 17.32 -7.52 -1.87
C ILE A 181 17.57 -7.80 -0.39
N VAL A 182 16.51 -8.14 0.36
CA VAL A 182 16.65 -8.52 1.77
C VAL A 182 17.50 -9.78 1.88
N ASN A 183 18.53 -9.71 2.72
CA ASN A 183 19.43 -10.84 2.96
C ASN A 183 19.88 -10.90 4.43
N ILE A 184 20.53 -12.00 4.80
CA ILE A 184 21.08 -12.26 6.14
C ILE A 184 22.54 -11.78 6.29
N GLY A 185 23.04 -11.04 5.30
CA GLY A 185 24.36 -10.41 5.30
C GLY A 185 24.60 -9.66 3.99
N ALA A 186 25.64 -8.84 3.96
CA ALA A 186 25.96 -7.98 2.82
C ALA A 186 26.54 -8.75 1.62
N GLU A 187 27.13 -9.93 1.85
CA GLU A 187 27.84 -10.71 0.85
C GLU A 187 26.90 -11.42 -0.16
N GLU A 188 27.32 -11.55 -1.42
CA GLU A 188 26.48 -12.09 -2.51
C GLU A 188 26.12 -13.57 -2.30
N GLU A 189 27.00 -14.34 -1.64
CA GLU A 189 26.87 -15.77 -1.39
C GLU A 189 26.02 -16.13 -0.16
N LYS A 190 25.46 -15.14 0.54
CA LYS A 190 24.57 -15.34 1.68
C LYS A 190 23.10 -15.40 1.26
N GLY A 191 22.28 -15.95 2.14
CA GLY A 191 20.84 -16.08 1.94
C GLY A 191 20.39 -17.52 1.66
N ASN A 192 19.08 -17.68 1.49
CA ASN A 192 18.49 -18.95 1.07
C ASN A 192 18.62 -19.15 -0.45
N ALA A 193 18.16 -20.29 -0.96
CA ALA A 193 18.20 -20.59 -2.39
C ALA A 193 17.53 -19.51 -3.25
N LEU A 194 16.35 -19.02 -2.84
CA LEU A 194 15.63 -17.96 -3.53
C LEU A 194 16.49 -16.70 -3.70
N VAL A 195 17.10 -16.20 -2.62
CA VAL A 195 17.94 -14.99 -2.66
C VAL A 195 19.17 -15.22 -3.54
N LYS A 196 19.85 -16.36 -3.39
CA LYS A 196 21.05 -16.71 -4.16
C LYS A 196 20.78 -16.82 -5.67
N GLU A 197 19.63 -17.38 -6.04
CA GLU A 197 19.21 -17.47 -7.44
C GLU A 197 18.74 -16.12 -8.00
N THR A 198 18.16 -15.26 -7.15
CA THR A 198 17.64 -13.94 -7.55
C THR A 198 18.74 -12.91 -7.71
N PHE A 199 19.76 -12.93 -6.84
CA PHE A 199 20.83 -11.95 -6.80
C PHE A 199 21.49 -11.71 -8.17
N PRO A 200 21.99 -12.73 -8.90
CA PRO A 200 22.60 -12.53 -10.21
C PRO A 200 21.59 -12.00 -11.24
N LEU A 201 20.30 -12.37 -11.13
CA LEU A 201 19.27 -11.85 -12.03
C LEU A 201 19.06 -10.35 -11.83
N LEU A 202 19.00 -9.87 -10.59
CA LEU A 202 18.88 -8.45 -10.26
C LEU A 202 20.13 -7.67 -10.69
N LYS A 203 21.32 -8.24 -10.46
CA LYS A 203 22.60 -7.64 -10.89
C LYS A 203 22.69 -7.46 -12.41
N ASN A 204 22.08 -8.36 -13.17
CA ASN A 204 22.04 -8.28 -14.63
C ASN A 204 20.90 -7.40 -15.18
N CYS A 205 19.97 -6.92 -14.35
CA CYS A 205 18.92 -6.01 -14.79
C CYS A 205 19.48 -4.61 -14.98
N ARG A 206 19.52 -4.14 -16.23
CA ARG A 206 20.05 -2.80 -16.59
C ARG A 206 19.08 -1.66 -16.32
N ASP A 207 17.80 -1.97 -16.13
CA ASP A 207 16.71 -1.01 -15.94
C ASP A 207 16.38 -0.74 -14.46
N ILE A 208 17.21 -1.22 -13.54
CA ILE A 208 17.12 -0.92 -12.10
C ILE A 208 18.48 -0.52 -11.54
N ASN A 209 18.47 0.32 -10.49
CA ASN A 209 19.67 0.68 -9.75
C ASN A 209 19.89 -0.31 -8.60
N PHE A 210 20.28 -1.54 -8.93
CA PHE A 210 20.51 -2.59 -7.93
C PHE A 210 21.82 -2.36 -7.17
N ILE A 211 21.73 -2.22 -5.85
CA ILE A 211 22.87 -1.94 -4.95
C ILE A 211 23.31 -3.16 -4.13
N GLY A 212 22.71 -4.33 -4.34
CA GLY A 212 23.06 -5.58 -3.66
C GLY A 212 22.15 -5.94 -2.50
N SER A 213 22.71 -6.61 -1.49
CA SER A 213 22.01 -7.10 -0.32
C SER A 213 21.72 -5.99 0.69
N VAL A 214 20.56 -6.06 1.36
CA VAL A 214 20.19 -5.20 2.49
C VAL A 214 19.87 -6.07 3.71
N GLU A 215 20.55 -5.81 4.82
CA GLU A 215 20.20 -6.42 6.10
C GLU A 215 19.01 -5.69 6.73
N ALA A 216 18.11 -6.44 7.37
CA ALA A 216 16.88 -5.89 7.95
C ALA A 216 17.14 -4.77 8.99
N ARG A 217 18.31 -4.80 9.64
CA ARG A 217 18.72 -3.79 10.63
C ARG A 217 19.05 -2.43 10.04
N ASP A 218 19.37 -2.37 8.74
CA ASP A 218 19.75 -1.15 8.03
C ASP A 218 18.55 -0.47 7.36
N ILE A 219 17.42 -1.17 7.23
CA ILE A 219 16.17 -0.64 6.67
C ILE A 219 15.72 0.67 7.35
N PRO A 220 15.65 0.78 8.71
CA PRO A 220 15.24 2.03 9.35
C PRO A 220 16.15 3.23 9.02
N TYR A 221 17.39 2.97 8.60
CA TYR A 221 18.38 4.00 8.25
C TYR A 221 18.33 4.39 6.75
N GLY A 222 17.40 3.82 5.98
CA GLY A 222 17.26 4.10 4.55
C GLY A 222 18.41 3.51 3.75
N ALA A 223 18.60 2.19 3.85
CA ALA A 223 19.62 1.43 3.13
C ALA A 223 19.37 1.40 1.61
N ALA A 224 18.10 1.27 1.19
CA ALA A 224 17.67 1.37 -0.20
C ALA A 224 16.28 2.00 -0.31
N ASP A 225 15.91 2.48 -1.49
CA ASP A 225 14.60 3.04 -1.78
C ASP A 225 13.54 1.95 -2.02
N VAL A 226 13.94 0.82 -2.62
CA VAL A 226 13.12 -0.37 -2.85
C VAL A 226 13.79 -1.55 -2.16
N ILE A 227 13.06 -2.17 -1.23
CA ILE A 227 13.51 -3.31 -0.44
C ILE A 227 12.75 -4.55 -0.91
N VAL A 228 13.43 -5.42 -1.65
CA VAL A 228 12.85 -6.59 -2.32
C VAL A 228 12.91 -7.82 -1.41
N SER A 229 11.77 -8.47 -1.20
CA SER A 229 11.63 -9.72 -0.44
C SER A 229 10.49 -10.58 -0.99
N GLU A 230 10.45 -11.84 -0.56
CA GLU A 230 9.20 -12.63 -0.60
C GLU A 230 8.29 -12.26 0.57
N ALA A 231 7.00 -12.60 0.46
CA ALA A 231 5.97 -12.07 1.35
C ALA A 231 6.11 -12.47 2.82
N PHE A 232 6.62 -13.66 3.13
CA PHE A 232 6.82 -14.12 4.50
C PHE A 232 7.87 -13.26 5.21
N VAL A 233 9.09 -13.15 4.65
CA VAL A 233 10.13 -12.25 5.20
C VAL A 233 9.67 -10.80 5.23
N GLY A 234 9.07 -10.30 4.15
CA GLY A 234 8.59 -8.91 4.10
C GLY A 234 7.50 -8.60 5.13
N ASN A 235 6.56 -9.53 5.35
CA ASN A 235 5.53 -9.35 6.36
C ASN A 235 6.11 -9.41 7.78
N VAL A 236 7.08 -10.30 8.03
CA VAL A 236 7.79 -10.35 9.32
C VAL A 236 8.51 -9.02 9.59
N ILE A 237 9.22 -8.47 8.60
CA ILE A 237 9.88 -7.16 8.70
C ILE A 237 8.85 -6.07 9.00
N LEU A 238 7.77 -5.99 8.21
CA LEU A 238 6.72 -4.99 8.39
C LEU A 238 6.13 -5.03 9.80
N LYS A 239 5.73 -6.20 10.27
CA LYS A 239 5.09 -6.37 11.58
C LYS A 239 6.05 -6.11 12.74
N LEU A 240 7.32 -6.47 12.59
CA LEU A 240 8.34 -6.12 13.58
C LEU A 240 8.56 -4.60 13.62
N TYR A 241 8.64 -3.95 12.45
CA TYR A 241 8.83 -2.50 12.33
C TYR A 241 7.70 -1.73 13.01
N GLU A 242 6.45 -2.07 12.69
CA GLU A 242 5.25 -1.51 13.33
C GLU A 242 5.21 -1.77 14.84
N GLY A 243 5.50 -3.01 15.24
CA GLY A 243 5.45 -3.44 16.64
C GLY A 243 6.48 -2.73 17.52
N VAL A 244 7.73 -2.63 17.05
CA VAL A 244 8.80 -1.93 17.77
C VAL A 244 8.52 -0.44 17.86
N GLY A 245 8.07 0.19 16.76
CA GLY A 245 7.70 1.61 16.76
C GLY A 245 6.58 1.93 17.75
N GLY A 246 5.52 1.11 17.76
CA GLY A 246 4.42 1.24 18.70
C GLY A 246 4.83 1.00 20.16
N ALA A 247 5.65 -0.02 20.42
CA ALA A 247 6.14 -0.35 21.76
C ALA A 247 7.03 0.74 22.35
N LEU A 248 7.98 1.26 21.56
CA LEU A 248 8.89 2.33 21.98
C LEU A 248 8.11 3.61 22.28
N THR A 249 7.15 3.98 21.42
CA THR A 249 6.29 5.15 21.63
C THR A 249 5.50 5.05 22.94
N LYS A 250 4.90 3.88 23.22
CA LYS A 250 4.18 3.63 24.48
C LYS A 250 5.11 3.73 25.69
N LYS A 251 6.31 3.16 25.63
CA LYS A 251 7.30 3.23 26.72
C LYS A 251 7.80 4.65 26.98
N ILE A 252 8.10 5.42 25.93
CA ILE A 252 8.49 6.85 26.06
C ILE A 252 7.37 7.65 26.72
N LYS A 253 6.13 7.49 26.23
CA LYS A 253 4.95 8.19 26.79
C LYS A 253 4.73 7.85 28.27
N ALA A 254 4.88 6.59 28.65
CA ALA A 254 4.77 6.16 30.04
C ALA A 254 5.84 6.83 30.91
N GLY A 255 7.11 6.82 30.48
CA GLY A 255 8.21 7.48 31.20
C GLY A 255 8.01 8.99 31.38
N MET A 256 7.48 9.66 30.37
CA MET A 256 7.17 11.09 30.39
C MET A 256 6.03 11.46 31.36
N MET A 257 5.14 10.52 31.70
CA MET A 257 3.97 10.76 32.55
C MET A 257 4.17 10.39 34.03
N THR A 258 5.40 10.01 34.42
CA THR A 258 5.74 9.48 35.76
C THR A 258 5.68 10.48 36.90
N SER A 259 6.16 11.71 36.70
CA SER A 259 6.26 12.73 37.76
C SER A 259 5.84 14.11 37.25
N LEU A 260 5.58 15.06 38.15
CA LEU A 260 5.26 16.44 37.77
C LEU A 260 6.39 17.06 36.92
N ARG A 261 7.65 16.81 37.29
CA ARG A 261 8.83 17.24 36.51
C ARG A 261 8.85 16.62 35.11
N SER A 262 8.59 15.30 35.02
CA SER A 262 8.54 14.60 33.74
C SER A 262 7.42 15.14 32.84
N LYS A 263 6.25 15.47 33.41
CA LYS A 263 5.12 16.06 32.68
C LYS A 263 5.42 17.44 32.14
N ILE A 264 6.11 18.29 32.93
CA ILE A 264 6.57 19.61 32.46
C ILE A 264 7.58 19.42 31.32
N GLY A 265 8.57 18.53 31.48
CA GLY A 265 9.52 18.22 30.42
C GLY A 265 8.84 17.69 29.15
N ALA A 266 7.84 16.83 29.30
CA ALA A 266 7.04 16.31 28.19
C ALA A 266 6.29 17.42 27.46
N LEU A 267 5.72 18.38 28.18
CA LEU A 267 5.03 19.52 27.56
C LEU A 267 5.98 20.37 26.73
N LEU A 268 7.21 20.59 27.23
CA LEU A 268 8.24 21.36 26.53
C LEU A 268 8.75 20.65 25.27
N VAL A 269 8.95 19.33 25.33
CA VAL A 269 9.50 18.54 24.22
C VAL A 269 8.44 18.13 23.19
N LYS A 270 7.16 18.08 23.58
CA LYS A 270 6.06 17.60 22.73
C LYS A 270 6.00 18.24 21.34
N PRO A 271 6.15 19.57 21.15
CA PRO A 271 6.10 20.18 19.82
C PRO A 271 7.24 19.69 18.91
N ALA A 272 8.47 19.69 19.43
CA ALA A 272 9.64 19.22 18.70
C ALA A 272 9.53 17.73 18.35
N LEU A 273 9.17 16.90 19.33
CA LEU A 273 9.00 15.46 19.13
C LEU A 273 7.89 15.15 18.11
N LYS A 274 6.77 15.88 18.18
CA LYS A 274 5.67 15.71 17.21
C LYS A 274 6.11 16.09 15.79
N ALA A 275 6.91 17.14 15.64
CA ALA A 275 7.43 17.54 14.33
C ALA A 275 8.41 16.49 13.79
N THR A 276 9.37 16.03 14.60
CA THR A 276 10.38 15.05 14.18
C THR A 276 9.80 13.67 13.89
N LEU A 277 8.81 13.22 14.67
CA LEU A 277 8.17 11.91 14.45
C LEU A 277 7.09 11.94 13.37
N LYS A 278 6.73 13.11 12.83
CA LYS A 278 5.72 13.22 11.78
C LYS A 278 6.12 12.39 10.55
N ASP A 279 7.39 12.44 10.17
CA ASP A 279 7.90 11.72 9.00
C ASP A 279 7.93 10.20 9.22
N PHE A 280 7.80 9.75 10.48
CA PHE A 280 7.67 8.34 10.88
C PHE A 280 6.21 7.89 11.05
N ASP A 281 5.23 8.76 10.80
CA ASP A 281 3.83 8.39 10.77
C ASP A 281 3.46 7.79 9.40
N ALA A 282 3.31 6.46 9.36
CA ALA A 282 2.96 5.72 8.14
C ALA A 282 1.66 6.23 7.47
N SER A 283 0.72 6.81 8.24
CA SER A 283 -0.52 7.35 7.69
C SER A 283 -0.32 8.56 6.76
N GLU A 284 0.86 9.18 6.75
CA GLU A 284 1.20 10.28 5.83
C GLU A 284 1.41 9.79 4.38
N TYR A 285 1.71 8.51 4.16
CA TYR A 285 2.16 7.99 2.87
C TYR A 285 1.11 7.16 2.12
N GLY A 286 -0.13 7.16 2.61
CA GLY A 286 -1.23 6.38 2.04
C GLY A 286 -1.18 4.92 2.47
N GLY A 287 -1.84 4.05 1.69
CA GLY A 287 -1.94 2.63 2.01
C GLY A 287 -0.91 1.80 1.27
N ALA A 288 -0.92 0.49 1.51
CA ALA A 288 -0.11 -0.49 0.80
C ALA A 288 -0.70 -0.76 -0.59
N PRO A 289 -0.05 -0.32 -1.69
CA PRO A 289 -0.47 -0.67 -3.05
C PRO A 289 -0.19 -2.15 -3.36
N LEU A 290 -1.14 -2.78 -4.04
CA LEU A 290 -0.98 -4.08 -4.70
C LEU A 290 -0.63 -3.82 -6.17
N LEU A 291 0.65 -3.91 -6.51
CA LEU A 291 1.18 -3.50 -7.81
C LEU A 291 0.98 -4.59 -8.89
N GLY A 292 0.93 -4.17 -10.15
CA GLY A 292 0.83 -5.11 -11.28
C GLY A 292 -0.60 -5.60 -11.59
N LEU A 293 -1.63 -4.96 -11.03
CA LEU A 293 -3.04 -5.17 -11.37
C LEU A 293 -3.53 -4.19 -12.44
N ASN A 294 -4.61 -4.53 -13.16
CA ASN A 294 -5.17 -3.67 -14.24
C ASN A 294 -5.76 -2.34 -13.74
N GLY A 295 -5.95 -2.20 -12.42
CA GLY A 295 -6.24 -0.95 -11.71
C GLY A 295 -5.57 -0.98 -10.35
N LEU A 296 -5.33 0.19 -9.75
CA LEU A 296 -4.67 0.23 -8.44
C LEU A 296 -5.60 -0.30 -7.35
N VAL A 297 -5.12 -1.28 -6.59
CA VAL A 297 -5.76 -1.77 -5.37
C VAL A 297 -4.91 -1.34 -4.19
N VAL A 298 -5.47 -0.56 -3.27
CA VAL A 298 -4.78 -0.09 -2.07
C VAL A 298 -5.39 -0.72 -0.82
N LYS A 299 -4.54 -1.35 -0.02
CA LYS A 299 -4.89 -1.84 1.32
C LYS A 299 -4.42 -0.83 2.36
N THR A 300 -5.33 -0.24 3.12
CA THR A 300 -4.97 0.58 4.30
C THR A 300 -4.97 -0.30 5.55
N HIS A 301 -4.36 0.15 6.64
CA HIS A 301 -4.33 -0.63 7.88
C HIS A 301 -5.75 -0.84 8.45
N GLY A 302 -6.01 -1.95 9.15
CA GLY A 302 -7.35 -2.21 9.73
C GLY A 302 -7.81 -1.12 10.68
N SER A 303 -6.87 -0.58 11.46
CA SER A 303 -7.08 0.55 12.38
C SER A 303 -6.92 1.93 11.74
N SER A 304 -7.03 2.04 10.41
CA SER A 304 -6.91 3.32 9.69
C SER A 304 -7.84 4.38 10.28
N THR A 305 -7.39 5.63 10.22
CA THR A 305 -8.22 6.82 10.47
C THR A 305 -8.43 7.58 9.16
N SER A 306 -9.27 8.62 9.18
CA SER A 306 -9.63 9.44 8.02
C SER A 306 -8.41 9.99 7.30
N LYS A 307 -7.33 10.28 8.03
CA LYS A 307 -6.05 10.73 7.48
C LYS A 307 -5.43 9.71 6.52
N GLU A 308 -5.28 8.45 6.95
CA GLU A 308 -4.71 7.39 6.11
C GLU A 308 -5.61 7.15 4.89
N VAL A 309 -6.92 7.04 5.11
CA VAL A 309 -7.91 6.86 4.02
C VAL A 309 -7.83 8.01 3.01
N CYS A 310 -7.80 9.26 3.47
CA CYS A 310 -7.66 10.44 2.62
C CYS A 310 -6.38 10.37 1.78
N ASN A 311 -5.25 10.03 2.41
CA ASN A 311 -3.97 9.95 1.73
C ASN A 311 -3.91 8.78 0.73
N SER A 312 -4.55 7.64 1.03
CA SER A 312 -4.69 6.51 0.12
C SER A 312 -5.53 6.86 -1.12
N ILE A 313 -6.58 7.65 -0.97
CA ILE A 313 -7.36 8.15 -2.11
C ILE A 313 -6.50 9.10 -2.96
N ILE A 314 -5.73 10.00 -2.35
CA ILE A 314 -4.82 10.90 -3.06
C ILE A 314 -3.72 10.12 -3.79
N GLN A 315 -3.19 9.07 -3.18
CA GLN A 315 -2.23 8.13 -3.77
C GLN A 315 -2.78 7.54 -5.07
N CYS A 316 -4.08 7.21 -5.15
CA CYS A 316 -4.72 6.73 -6.38
C CYS A 316 -4.68 7.77 -7.51
N VAL A 317 -4.87 9.05 -7.20
CA VAL A 317 -4.80 10.13 -8.19
C VAL A 317 -3.40 10.25 -8.77
N THR A 318 -2.37 10.26 -7.91
CA THR A 318 -0.97 10.30 -8.37
C THR A 318 -0.65 9.08 -9.23
N PHE A 319 -1.07 7.89 -8.82
CA PHE A 319 -0.84 6.66 -9.57
C PHE A 319 -1.49 6.67 -10.96
N LYS A 320 -2.75 7.16 -11.06
CA LYS A 320 -3.44 7.30 -12.35
C LYS A 320 -2.74 8.33 -13.24
N ASN A 321 -2.47 9.52 -12.72
CA ASN A 321 -1.87 10.62 -13.49
C ASN A 321 -0.47 10.28 -14.00
N GLN A 322 0.30 9.50 -13.24
CA GLN A 322 1.64 9.04 -13.64
C GLN A 322 1.61 7.79 -14.55
N GLN A 323 0.42 7.29 -14.89
CA GLN A 323 0.22 6.14 -15.77
C GLN A 323 1.04 4.92 -15.33
N ILE A 324 1.11 4.65 -14.02
CA ILE A 324 2.02 3.62 -13.47
C ILE A 324 1.73 2.23 -14.04
N ASN A 325 0.46 1.88 -14.26
CA ASN A 325 0.10 0.60 -14.89
C ASN A 325 0.66 0.45 -16.31
N GLU A 326 0.73 1.53 -17.07
CA GLU A 326 1.28 1.54 -18.43
C GLU A 326 2.79 1.35 -18.39
N LYS A 327 3.47 2.09 -17.51
CA LYS A 327 4.92 1.96 -17.28
C LYS A 327 5.33 0.55 -16.84
N ILE A 328 4.54 -0.05 -15.94
CA ILE A 328 4.75 -1.45 -15.52
C ILE A 328 4.56 -2.39 -16.70
N ARG A 329 3.51 -2.19 -17.52
CA ARG A 329 3.25 -3.03 -18.68
C ARG A 329 4.40 -2.97 -19.69
N GLU A 330 4.88 -1.78 -20.01
CA GLU A 330 5.99 -1.55 -20.92
C GLU A 330 7.28 -2.23 -20.39
N SER A 331 7.66 -1.95 -19.15
CA SER A 331 8.87 -2.52 -18.52
C SER A 331 8.87 -4.06 -18.51
N ILE A 332 7.71 -4.68 -18.25
CA ILE A 332 7.60 -6.14 -18.21
C ILE A 332 7.59 -6.75 -19.63
N GLN A 333 7.01 -6.07 -20.62
CA GLN A 333 6.95 -6.57 -22.00
C GLN A 333 8.31 -6.48 -22.69
N SER A 334 9.03 -5.37 -22.56
CA SER A 334 10.38 -5.22 -23.12
C SER A 334 11.33 -6.32 -22.63
N ALA A 335 11.25 -6.67 -21.34
CA ALA A 335 12.07 -7.75 -20.77
C ALA A 335 11.71 -9.16 -21.29
N GLN A 336 10.50 -9.35 -21.84
CA GLN A 336 10.10 -10.61 -22.46
C GLN A 336 10.54 -10.71 -23.93
N GLU A 337 10.71 -9.58 -24.60
CA GLU A 337 11.22 -9.52 -25.97
C GLU A 337 12.72 -9.77 -26.00
N GLU A 338 13.50 -9.16 -25.10
CA GLU A 338 14.94 -9.42 -24.93
C GLU A 338 15.22 -10.93 -24.73
N LYS A 339 14.41 -11.60 -23.91
CA LYS A 339 14.53 -13.06 -23.65
C LYS A 339 14.17 -13.96 -24.83
N LYS A 340 13.52 -13.45 -25.87
CA LYS A 340 13.18 -14.22 -27.09
C LYS A 340 14.23 -14.05 -28.18
N GLU A 341 15.07 -13.02 -28.07
CA GLU A 341 16.13 -12.72 -29.03
C GLU A 341 17.48 -13.35 -28.63
N ASP A 342 17.65 -13.71 -27.35
CA ASP A 342 18.74 -14.54 -26.80
C ASP A 342 18.44 -16.05 -26.91
#